data_AF-A0A525KBZ5-F1
#
_entry.id   AF-A0A525KBZ5-F1
#
_cell.length_a   1.000
_cell.length_b   1.000
_cell.length_c   1.000
_cell.angle_alpha   90.00
_cell.angle_beta   90.00
_cell.angle_gamma   90.00
#
_symmetry.space_group_name_H-M   'P 1'
#
loop_
_entity.id
_entity.type
_entity.pdbx_description
1 polymer ?
#
loop_
_entity_poly.entity_id
_entity_poly.type
_entity_poly.pdbx_seq_one_letter_code
_entity_poly.pdbx_strand_id
1 'polypeptide(L)'
;MSSLKPLQIDIVSDVVCPWCYIGKRRIENALALAPDVPVDIHWRPFFLNSWVPREGISRDEYLTAKFGSPEAYKGIAGRVVAAASEEGLLYRPDLVKRQPNTIDCHRLIHWAEAKGKSAEMKQRLMELYFREGGDLTDINVLVQAAADCGLDADDIRKRLATDQDVDLISAQAQEASDKGISGVPTFVFAGKYAVSGAQPADQLARAIRQVSAEVNAQAAE
;
A
#
# COMPACT_ATOMS: atom_id res chain seq x y z
N MET A 1 12.69 33.91 0.53
CA MET A 1 12.90 32.69 -0.26
C MET A 1 11.53 32.07 -0.44
N SER A 2 11.05 31.89 -1.68
CA SER A 2 9.76 31.24 -1.92
C SER A 2 9.87 29.80 -1.42
N SER A 3 9.00 29.39 -0.50
CA SER A 3 8.97 28.01 -0.02
C SER A 3 8.42 27.12 -1.13
N LEU A 4 9.16 26.07 -1.50
CA LEU A 4 8.70 25.09 -2.49
C LEU A 4 7.32 24.53 -2.10
N LYS A 5 6.41 24.45 -3.06
CA LYS A 5 5.12 23.76 -2.90
C LYS A 5 5.38 22.25 -2.76
N PRO A 6 4.78 21.57 -1.77
CA PRO A 6 4.91 20.13 -1.63
C PRO A 6 4.51 19.38 -2.91
N LEU A 7 5.34 18.44 -3.34
CA LEU A 7 5.03 17.54 -4.43
C LEU A 7 4.06 16.47 -3.93
N GLN A 8 2.86 16.45 -4.48
CA GLN A 8 1.89 15.37 -4.23
C GLN A 8 2.36 14.08 -4.93
N ILE A 9 2.36 12.97 -4.19
CA ILE A 9 2.58 11.63 -4.70
C ILE A 9 1.45 10.72 -4.24
N ASP A 10 0.59 10.30 -5.17
CA ASP A 10 -0.40 9.26 -4.92
C ASP A 10 0.22 7.88 -5.15
N ILE A 11 0.22 7.03 -4.13
CA ILE A 11 0.76 5.67 -4.19
C ILE A 11 -0.40 4.69 -4.24
N VAL A 12 -0.70 4.19 -5.44
CA VAL A 12 -1.71 3.17 -5.68
C VAL A 12 -1.14 1.82 -5.27
N SER A 13 -1.75 1.18 -4.27
CA SER A 13 -1.13 0.06 -3.58
C SER A 13 -2.15 -0.84 -2.90
N ASP A 14 -1.87 -2.15 -2.84
CA ASP A 14 -2.64 -3.12 -2.04
C ASP A 14 -1.80 -3.66 -0.87
N VAL A 15 -2.42 -3.98 0.27
CA VAL A 15 -1.72 -4.46 1.48
C VAL A 15 -1.22 -5.91 1.36
N VAL A 16 -1.83 -6.68 0.47
CA VAL A 16 -1.44 -8.08 0.17
C VAL A 16 -0.49 -8.20 -1.02
N CYS A 17 -0.06 -7.09 -1.61
CA CYS A 17 0.96 -7.07 -2.66
C CYS A 17 2.36 -7.00 -2.05
N PRO A 18 3.21 -8.03 -2.20
CA PRO A 18 4.54 -7.97 -1.60
C PRO A 18 5.46 -6.97 -2.30
N TRP A 19 5.25 -6.69 -3.60
CA TRP A 19 5.95 -5.61 -4.29
C TRP A 19 5.53 -4.22 -3.78
N CYS A 20 4.31 -4.05 -3.27
CA CYS A 20 3.94 -2.81 -2.60
C CYS A 20 4.67 -2.63 -1.27
N TYR A 21 4.92 -3.72 -0.54
CA TYR A 21 5.68 -3.68 0.70
C TYR A 21 7.13 -3.27 0.45
N ILE A 22 7.77 -3.85 -0.56
CA ILE A 22 9.10 -3.46 -1.05
C ILE A 22 9.08 -2.00 -1.56
N GLY A 23 8.10 -1.66 -2.40
CA GLY A 23 7.95 -0.32 -2.98
C GLY A 23 7.78 0.77 -1.94
N LYS A 24 7.07 0.49 -0.84
CA LYS A 24 6.94 1.39 0.31
C LYS A 24 8.30 1.71 0.94
N ARG A 25 9.14 0.69 1.17
CA ARG A 25 10.50 0.93 1.68
C ARG A 25 11.36 1.72 0.67
N ARG A 26 11.23 1.42 -0.62
CA ARG A 26 11.97 2.12 -1.68
C ARG A 26 11.59 3.60 -1.80
N ILE A 27 10.31 3.95 -1.67
CA ILE A 27 9.91 5.38 -1.67
C ILE A 27 10.37 6.10 -0.41
N GLU A 28 10.37 5.45 0.76
CA GLU A 28 10.94 6.03 2.00
C GLU A 28 12.44 6.30 1.84
N ASN A 29 13.19 5.34 1.28
CA ASN A 29 14.60 5.52 0.95
C ASN A 29 14.80 6.65 -0.07
N ALA A 30 13.92 6.76 -1.06
CA ALA A 30 13.96 7.83 -2.06
C ALA A 30 13.74 9.22 -1.47
N LEU A 31 12.82 9.35 -0.50
CA LEU A 31 12.61 10.59 0.25
C LEU A 31 13.84 10.98 1.06
N ALA A 32 14.48 10.02 1.72
CA ALA A 32 15.74 10.27 2.44
C ALA A 32 16.87 10.71 1.50
N LEU A 33 16.84 10.26 0.25
CA LEU A 33 17.78 10.72 -0.78
C LEU A 33 17.44 12.12 -1.31
N ALA A 34 16.22 12.64 -1.18
CA ALA A 34 15.78 13.95 -1.66
C ALA A 34 15.20 14.83 -0.52
N PRO A 35 15.96 15.08 0.57
CA PRO A 35 15.44 15.71 1.79
C PRO A 35 15.06 17.19 1.62
N ASP A 36 15.52 17.81 0.54
CA ASP A 36 15.25 19.20 0.18
C ASP A 36 13.91 19.41 -0.54
N VAL A 37 13.25 18.33 -0.98
CA VAL A 37 11.97 18.39 -1.67
C VAL A 37 10.83 18.11 -0.67
N PRO A 38 9.94 19.08 -0.39
CA PRO A 38 8.75 18.79 0.37
C PRO A 38 7.85 17.85 -0.43
N VAL A 39 7.39 16.77 0.18
CA VAL A 39 6.53 15.75 -0.44
C VAL A 39 5.32 15.51 0.44
N ASP A 40 4.17 15.36 -0.20
CA ASP A 40 2.91 14.94 0.42
C ASP A 40 2.46 13.60 -0.17
N ILE A 41 2.41 12.55 0.66
CA ILE A 41 2.10 11.18 0.22
C ILE A 41 0.65 10.83 0.54
N HIS A 42 -0.04 10.34 -0.49
CA HIS A 42 -1.41 9.86 -0.40
C HIS A 42 -1.46 8.37 -0.76
N TRP A 43 -2.06 7.54 0.08
CA TRP A 43 -2.24 6.12 -0.20
C TRP A 43 -3.58 5.88 -0.88
N ARG A 44 -3.56 5.31 -2.09
CA ARG A 44 -4.77 5.04 -2.87
C ARG A 44 -5.05 3.55 -2.95
N PRO A 45 -6.31 3.13 -2.76
CA PRO A 45 -6.66 1.71 -2.74
C PRO A 45 -6.52 1.09 -4.12
N PHE A 46 -6.16 -0.19 -4.13
CA PHE A 46 -6.23 -1.06 -5.28
C PHE A 46 -6.56 -2.47 -4.79
N PHE A 47 -7.45 -3.16 -5.48
CA PHE A 47 -7.81 -4.54 -5.15
C PHE A 47 -7.18 -5.50 -6.14
N LEU A 48 -6.06 -6.13 -5.76
CA LEU A 48 -5.42 -7.15 -6.61
C LEU A 48 -6.30 -8.38 -6.82
N ASN A 49 -7.18 -8.64 -5.85
CA ASN A 49 -7.95 -9.86 -5.74
C ASN A 49 -9.42 -9.53 -5.45
N SER A 50 -10.04 -8.69 -6.28
CA SER A 50 -11.45 -8.25 -6.12
C SER A 50 -12.46 -9.42 -6.13
N TRP A 51 -12.06 -10.58 -6.63
CA TRP A 51 -12.85 -11.82 -6.63
C TRP A 51 -12.84 -12.55 -5.28
N VAL A 52 -11.95 -12.20 -4.35
CA VAL A 52 -11.90 -12.83 -3.01
C VAL A 52 -13.07 -12.29 -2.18
N PRO A 53 -13.92 -13.17 -1.61
CA PRO A 53 -15.06 -12.77 -0.79
C PRO A 53 -14.60 -12.04 0.49
N ARG A 54 -15.50 -11.29 1.13
CA ARG A 54 -15.14 -10.39 2.25
C ARG A 54 -14.52 -11.15 3.42
N GLU A 55 -15.04 -12.34 3.71
CA GLU A 55 -14.53 -13.29 4.71
C GLU A 55 -13.18 -13.91 4.32
N GLY A 56 -12.63 -13.63 3.13
CA GLY A 56 -11.39 -14.19 2.62
C GLY A 56 -11.46 -15.68 2.33
N ILE A 57 -10.35 -16.23 1.84
CA ILE A 57 -10.19 -17.67 1.55
C ILE A 57 -8.90 -18.20 2.17
N SER A 58 -8.72 -19.52 2.19
CA SER A 58 -7.45 -20.10 2.62
C SER A 58 -6.33 -19.68 1.66
N ARG A 59 -5.10 -19.62 2.17
CA ARG A 59 -3.95 -19.28 1.31
C ARG A 59 -3.75 -20.31 0.20
N ASP A 60 -3.97 -21.60 0.48
CA ASP A 60 -3.77 -22.68 -0.49
C ASP A 60 -4.79 -22.63 -1.63
N GLU A 61 -6.07 -22.36 -1.33
CA GLU A 61 -7.10 -22.13 -2.35
C GLU A 61 -6.74 -20.94 -3.24
N TYR A 62 -6.32 -19.82 -2.64
CA TYR A 62 -5.90 -18.65 -3.40
C TYR A 62 -4.71 -18.94 -4.31
N LEU A 63 -3.68 -19.62 -3.78
CA LEU A 63 -2.48 -19.93 -4.56
C LEU A 63 -2.78 -20.90 -5.70
N THR A 64 -3.65 -21.87 -5.46
CA THR A 64 -4.14 -22.80 -6.50
C THR A 64 -4.91 -22.04 -7.58
N ALA A 65 -5.87 -21.19 -7.20
CA ALA A 65 -6.68 -20.44 -8.17
C ALA A 65 -5.85 -19.46 -9.01
N LYS A 66 -4.86 -18.78 -8.42
CA LYS A 66 -4.09 -17.72 -9.08
C LYS A 66 -2.83 -18.20 -9.78
N PHE A 67 -2.15 -19.20 -9.21
CA PHE A 67 -0.82 -19.66 -9.68
C PHE A 67 -0.83 -21.14 -10.11
N GLY A 68 -1.97 -21.82 -10.04
CA GLY A 68 -2.13 -23.23 -10.40
C GLY A 68 -1.80 -24.21 -9.28
N SER A 69 -0.91 -23.85 -8.34
CA SER A 69 -0.62 -24.63 -7.12
C SER A 69 0.17 -23.82 -6.10
N PRO A 70 0.16 -24.20 -4.81
CA PRO A 70 1.09 -23.67 -3.81
C PRO A 70 2.56 -23.89 -4.20
N GLU A 71 2.88 -25.03 -4.81
CA GLU A 71 4.22 -25.39 -5.29
C GLU A 71 4.72 -24.43 -6.36
N ALA A 72 3.88 -24.10 -7.35
CA ALA A 72 4.23 -23.13 -8.39
C ALA A 72 4.55 -21.75 -7.81
N TYR A 73 3.86 -21.35 -6.73
CA TYR A 73 4.12 -20.10 -6.05
C TYR A 73 5.44 -20.08 -5.27
N LYS A 74 5.95 -21.22 -4.77
CA LYS A 74 7.21 -21.26 -3.97
C LYS A 74 8.39 -20.60 -4.69
N GLY A 75 8.56 -20.86 -5.99
CA GLY A 75 9.63 -20.23 -6.78
C GLY A 75 9.44 -18.73 -7.03
N ILE A 76 8.19 -18.27 -7.09
CA ILE A 76 7.86 -16.84 -7.19
C ILE A 76 8.12 -16.17 -5.84
N ALA A 77 7.68 -16.78 -4.75
CA ALA A 77 7.86 -16.29 -3.39
C ALA A 77 9.36 -16.13 -3.05
N GLY A 78 10.21 -17.09 -3.44
CA GLY A 78 11.65 -17.00 -3.19
C GLY A 78 12.31 -15.74 -3.76
N ARG A 79 11.94 -15.34 -4.99
CA ARG A 79 12.43 -14.08 -5.60
C ARG A 79 11.98 -12.85 -4.82
N VAL A 80 10.74 -12.86 -4.34
CA VAL A 80 10.16 -11.76 -3.57
C VAL A 80 10.80 -11.66 -2.18
N VAL A 81 11.09 -12.80 -1.53
CA VAL A 81 11.80 -12.84 -0.24
C VAL A 81 13.20 -12.26 -0.39
N ALA A 82 13.94 -12.64 -1.44
CA ALA A 82 15.26 -12.07 -1.70
C ALA A 82 15.20 -10.55 -1.89
N ALA A 83 14.29 -10.06 -2.74
CA ALA A 83 14.11 -8.63 -2.98
C ALA A 83 13.66 -7.86 -1.73
N ALA A 84 12.82 -8.45 -0.88
CA ALA A 84 12.45 -7.85 0.41
C ALA A 84 13.65 -7.74 1.36
N SER A 85 14.48 -8.78 1.41
CA SER A 85 15.68 -8.81 2.25
C SER A 85 16.71 -7.76 1.84
N GLU A 86 16.86 -7.46 0.55
CA GLU A 86 17.72 -6.37 0.05
C GLU A 86 17.32 -5.00 0.61
N GLU A 87 16.03 -4.82 0.90
CA GLU A 87 15.48 -3.60 1.50
C GLU A 87 15.40 -3.67 3.04
N GLY A 88 15.99 -4.70 3.66
CA GLY A 88 15.93 -4.92 5.11
C GLY A 88 14.55 -5.35 5.62
N LEU A 89 13.66 -5.78 4.74
CA LEU A 89 12.32 -6.26 5.10
C LEU A 89 12.33 -7.78 5.32
N LEU A 90 11.63 -8.22 6.35
CA LEU A 90 11.38 -9.64 6.59
C LEU A 90 10.06 -10.05 5.94
N TYR A 91 10.11 -10.97 4.99
CA TYR A 91 8.93 -11.61 4.39
C TYR A 91 8.93 -13.11 4.70
N ARG A 92 7.88 -13.58 5.40
CA ARG A 92 7.68 -14.98 5.81
C ARG A 92 6.42 -15.57 5.15
N PRO A 93 6.49 -15.93 3.86
CA PRO A 93 5.34 -16.44 3.11
C PRO A 93 4.73 -17.71 3.72
N ASP A 94 5.52 -18.50 4.44
CA ASP A 94 5.12 -19.73 5.14
C ASP A 94 4.14 -19.48 6.31
N LEU A 95 4.16 -18.28 6.89
CA LEU A 95 3.24 -17.90 7.97
C LEU A 95 1.87 -17.43 7.45
N VAL A 96 1.77 -17.03 6.19
CA VAL A 96 0.52 -16.53 5.62
C VAL A 96 -0.45 -17.70 5.42
N LYS A 97 -1.51 -17.77 6.25
CA LYS A 97 -2.52 -18.84 6.18
C LYS A 97 -3.81 -18.45 5.44
N ARG A 98 -4.07 -17.15 5.31
CA ARG A 98 -5.31 -16.60 4.79
C ARG A 98 -5.01 -15.60 3.68
N GLN A 99 -5.85 -15.58 2.64
CA GLN A 99 -5.88 -14.49 1.68
C GLN A 99 -7.12 -13.63 1.97
N PRO A 100 -6.95 -12.39 2.45
CA PRO A 100 -8.06 -11.52 2.77
C PRO A 100 -8.59 -10.83 1.49
N ASN A 101 -9.85 -10.41 1.54
CA ASN A 101 -10.30 -9.22 0.83
C ASN A 101 -9.76 -7.99 1.57
N THR A 102 -9.28 -6.98 0.84
CA THR A 102 -8.56 -5.85 1.45
C THR A 102 -9.39 -4.59 1.63
N ILE A 103 -10.71 -4.63 1.37
CA ILE A 103 -11.60 -3.47 1.54
C ILE A 103 -11.48 -2.85 2.93
N ASP A 104 -11.55 -3.66 3.99
CA ASP A 104 -11.51 -3.19 5.36
C ASP A 104 -10.10 -2.70 5.76
N CYS A 105 -9.04 -3.28 5.17
CA CYS A 105 -7.69 -2.77 5.31
C CYS A 105 -7.54 -1.36 4.71
N HIS A 106 -8.13 -1.13 3.53
CA HIS A 106 -8.12 0.17 2.87
C HIS A 106 -8.97 1.21 3.60
N ARG A 107 -10.11 0.80 4.18
CA ARG A 107 -10.91 1.64 5.09
C ARG A 107 -10.07 2.09 6.30
N LEU A 108 -9.29 1.19 6.92
CA LEU A 108 -8.39 1.58 8.02
C LEU A 108 -7.34 2.61 7.60
N ILE A 109 -6.73 2.43 6.41
CA ILE A 109 -5.74 3.38 5.89
C ILE A 109 -6.37 4.76 5.68
N HIS A 110 -7.58 4.79 5.13
CA HIS A 110 -8.35 6.03 4.95
C HIS A 110 -8.72 6.68 6.29
N TRP A 111 -9.22 5.92 7.27
CA TRP A 111 -9.55 6.51 8.58
C TRP A 111 -8.31 7.01 9.33
N ALA A 112 -7.15 6.38 9.13
CA ALA A 112 -5.89 6.83 9.70
C ALA A 112 -5.38 8.14 9.06
N GLU A 113 -5.79 8.45 7.82
CA GLU A 113 -5.45 9.70 7.12
C GLU A 113 -5.89 10.94 7.90
N ALA A 114 -7.07 10.92 8.52
CA ALA A 114 -7.59 12.02 9.33
C ALA A 114 -6.69 12.37 10.55
N LYS A 115 -5.78 11.47 10.94
CA LYS A 115 -4.79 11.68 12.00
C LYS A 115 -3.36 11.83 11.46
N GLY A 116 -3.17 11.87 10.14
CA GLY A 116 -1.84 11.84 9.51
C GLY A 116 -1.10 10.52 9.73
N LYS A 117 -1.83 9.40 9.89
CA LYS A 117 -1.30 8.06 10.22
C LYS A 117 -1.48 7.01 9.12
N SER A 118 -1.80 7.43 7.90
CA SER A 118 -2.04 6.52 6.77
C SER A 118 -0.81 5.68 6.43
N ALA A 119 0.40 6.26 6.47
CA ALA A 119 1.65 5.55 6.20
C ALA A 119 1.99 4.51 7.29
N GLU A 120 1.78 4.84 8.56
CA GLU A 120 1.96 3.92 9.68
C GLU A 120 0.93 2.78 9.64
N MET A 121 -0.34 3.09 9.37
CA MET A 121 -1.38 2.07 9.19
C MET A 121 -1.05 1.12 8.05
N LYS A 122 -0.64 1.66 6.89
CA LYS A 122 -0.21 0.88 5.73
C LYS A 122 0.94 -0.06 6.09
N GLN A 123 1.95 0.44 6.82
CA GLN A 123 3.09 -0.35 7.30
C GLN A 123 2.61 -1.47 8.22
N ARG A 124 1.79 -1.15 9.23
CA ARG A 124 1.34 -2.11 10.24
C ARG A 124 0.57 -3.27 9.63
N LEU A 125 -0.34 -2.99 8.71
CA LEU A 125 -1.13 -4.01 8.00
C LEU A 125 -0.23 -4.92 7.14
N MET A 126 0.77 -4.35 6.46
CA MET A 126 1.73 -5.12 5.68
C MET A 126 2.65 -5.98 6.56
N GLU A 127 3.08 -5.48 7.72
CA GLU A 127 3.88 -6.26 8.68
C GLU A 127 3.06 -7.40 9.30
N LEU A 128 1.81 -7.13 9.70
CA LEU A 128 0.89 -8.18 10.15
C LEU A 128 0.82 -9.30 9.14
N TYR A 129 0.57 -8.97 7.87
CA TYR A 129 0.40 -9.96 6.82
C TYR A 129 1.70 -10.68 6.44
N PHE A 130 2.74 -9.94 6.05
CA PHE A 130 3.95 -10.52 5.44
C PHE A 130 4.98 -11.01 6.45
N ARG A 131 5.04 -10.39 7.63
CA ARG A 131 6.03 -10.73 8.64
C ARG A 131 5.41 -11.60 9.72
N GLU A 132 4.25 -11.23 10.23
CA GLU A 132 3.69 -11.85 11.46
C GLU A 132 2.74 -13.02 11.17
N GLY A 133 2.21 -13.14 9.95
CA GLY A 133 1.22 -14.16 9.60
C GLY A 133 -0.18 -13.84 10.13
N GLY A 134 -0.45 -12.59 10.47
CA GLY A 134 -1.74 -12.10 10.93
C GLY A 134 -2.82 -12.24 9.87
N ASP A 135 -4.01 -12.63 10.32
CA ASP A 135 -5.19 -12.74 9.47
C ASP A 135 -5.91 -11.40 9.36
N LEU A 136 -5.74 -10.71 8.23
CA LEU A 136 -6.37 -9.42 7.99
C LEU A 136 -7.88 -9.48 7.69
N THR A 137 -8.50 -10.66 7.77
CA THR A 137 -9.96 -10.79 7.77
C THR A 137 -10.54 -10.76 9.19
N ASP A 138 -9.70 -10.96 10.21
CA ASP A 138 -10.15 -10.95 11.61
C ASP A 138 -10.29 -9.50 12.09
N ILE A 139 -11.52 -9.13 12.43
CA ILE A 139 -11.85 -7.80 12.95
C ILE A 139 -10.99 -7.45 14.17
N ASN A 140 -10.68 -8.41 15.05
CA ASN A 140 -9.86 -8.12 16.23
C ASN A 140 -8.41 -7.80 15.85
N VAL A 141 -7.86 -8.47 14.83
CA VAL A 141 -6.53 -8.16 14.29
C VAL A 141 -6.53 -6.75 13.69
N LEU A 142 -7.57 -6.41 12.92
CA LEU A 142 -7.73 -5.08 12.32
C LEU A 142 -7.89 -3.96 13.36
N VAL A 143 -8.70 -4.19 14.40
CA VAL A 143 -8.89 -3.25 15.52
C VAL A 143 -7.58 -3.06 16.28
N GLN A 144 -6.84 -4.13 16.55
CA GLN A 144 -5.54 -4.02 17.22
C GLN A 144 -4.53 -3.25 16.36
N ALA A 145 -4.48 -3.51 15.05
CA ALA A 145 -3.63 -2.75 14.12
C ALA A 145 -3.95 -1.25 14.17
N ALA A 146 -5.24 -0.90 14.25
CA ALA A 146 -5.67 0.48 14.37
C ALA A 146 -5.25 1.12 15.71
N ALA A 147 -5.39 0.39 16.81
CA ALA A 147 -4.96 0.82 18.13
C ALA A 147 -3.44 1.05 18.19
N ASP A 148 -2.65 0.14 17.60
CA ASP A 148 -1.18 0.26 17.49
C ASP A 148 -0.76 1.54 16.75
N CYS A 149 -1.60 2.05 15.85
CA CYS A 149 -1.38 3.29 15.11
C CYS A 149 -2.04 4.53 15.75
N GLY A 150 -2.64 4.41 16.94
CA GLY A 150 -3.23 5.52 17.69
C GLY A 150 -4.67 5.90 17.29
N LEU A 151 -5.39 4.99 16.64
CA LEU A 151 -6.84 5.11 16.42
C LEU A 151 -7.60 4.53 17.62
N ASP A 152 -8.85 4.99 17.82
CA ASP A 152 -9.69 4.50 18.91
C ASP A 152 -10.24 3.12 18.58
N ALA A 153 -9.91 2.12 19.39
CA ALA A 153 -10.25 0.72 19.11
C ALA A 153 -11.77 0.46 19.09
N ASP A 154 -12.53 1.13 19.95
CA ASP A 154 -13.98 0.93 20.06
C ASP A 154 -14.73 1.61 18.92
N ASP A 155 -14.29 2.81 18.51
CA ASP A 155 -14.78 3.48 17.30
C ASP A 155 -14.51 2.63 16.07
N ILE A 156 -13.28 2.12 15.90
CA ILE A 156 -12.91 1.30 14.75
C ILE A 156 -13.71 0.00 14.70
N ARG A 157 -13.92 -0.66 15.84
CA ARG A 157 -14.77 -1.86 15.91
C ARG A 157 -16.19 -1.57 15.46
N LYS A 158 -16.78 -0.44 15.88
CA LYS A 158 -18.12 -0.02 15.46
C LYS A 158 -18.18 0.26 13.95
N ARG A 159 -17.20 0.97 13.41
CA ARG A 159 -17.15 1.27 11.97
C ARG A 159 -17.00 0.00 11.13
N LEU A 160 -16.10 -0.91 11.52
CA LEU A 160 -15.88 -2.19 10.83
C LEU A 160 -17.12 -3.09 10.84
N ALA A 161 -17.99 -2.98 11.85
CA ALA A 161 -19.28 -3.68 11.89
C ALA A 161 -20.33 -3.12 10.92
N THR A 162 -20.00 -2.11 10.12
CA THR A 162 -20.87 -1.48 9.12
C THR A 162 -20.16 -1.38 7.76
N ASP A 163 -20.92 -0.96 6.75
CA ASP A 163 -20.39 -0.65 5.41
C ASP A 163 -19.92 0.80 5.24
N GLN A 164 -19.74 1.53 6.35
CA GLN A 164 -19.26 2.91 6.31
C GLN A 164 -17.99 3.04 5.45
N ASP A 165 -18.00 3.89 4.43
CA ASP A 165 -16.87 4.13 3.51
C ASP A 165 -16.51 2.96 2.58
N VAL A 166 -17.25 1.85 2.55
CA VAL A 166 -17.03 0.76 1.57
C VAL A 166 -17.19 1.27 0.13
N ASP A 167 -18.27 2.02 -0.15
CA ASP A 167 -18.52 2.59 -1.48
C ASP A 167 -17.47 3.63 -1.86
N LEU A 168 -17.03 4.44 -0.90
CA LEU A 168 -15.97 5.44 -1.10
C LEU A 168 -14.66 4.78 -1.53
N ILE A 169 -14.20 3.77 -0.78
CA ILE A 169 -12.95 3.06 -1.08
C ILE A 169 -13.05 2.29 -2.40
N SER A 170 -14.22 1.71 -2.69
CA SER A 170 -14.45 1.01 -3.96
C SER A 170 -14.41 1.96 -5.15
N ALA A 171 -15.03 3.15 -5.03
CA ALA A 171 -14.98 4.18 -6.05
C ALA A 171 -13.56 4.69 -6.31
N GLN A 172 -12.76 4.91 -5.25
CA GLN A 172 -11.35 5.30 -5.40
C GLN A 172 -10.50 4.23 -6.10
N ALA A 173 -10.73 2.94 -5.80
CA ALA A 173 -10.04 1.84 -6.46
C ALA A 173 -10.43 1.73 -7.94
N GLN A 174 -11.71 1.99 -8.26
CA GLN A 174 -12.20 2.04 -9.64
C GLN A 174 -11.57 3.21 -10.40
N GLU A 175 -11.49 4.41 -9.80
CA GLU A 175 -10.87 5.59 -10.41
C GLU A 175 -9.41 5.32 -10.83
N ALA A 176 -8.64 4.60 -10.01
CA ALA A 176 -7.28 4.21 -10.36
C ALA A 176 -7.25 3.33 -11.62
N SER A 177 -8.19 2.39 -11.72
CA SER A 177 -8.33 1.49 -12.87
C SER A 177 -8.77 2.26 -14.13
N ASP A 178 -9.71 3.20 -14.00
CA ASP A 178 -10.19 4.07 -15.09
C ASP A 178 -9.07 4.97 -15.63
N LYS A 179 -8.12 5.35 -14.77
CA LYS A 179 -6.88 6.05 -15.14
C LYS A 179 -5.82 5.13 -15.78
N GLY A 180 -6.15 3.87 -16.07
CA GLY A 180 -5.29 2.91 -16.76
C GLY A 180 -4.28 2.20 -15.85
N ILE A 181 -4.39 2.34 -14.52
CA ILE A 181 -3.51 1.64 -13.59
C ILE A 181 -3.98 0.19 -13.49
N SER A 182 -3.18 -0.74 -14.03
CA SER A 182 -3.46 -2.18 -14.04
C SER A 182 -2.57 -3.00 -13.11
N GLY A 183 -1.66 -2.34 -12.38
CA GLY A 183 -0.69 -3.00 -11.50
C GLY A 183 -0.20 -2.08 -10.38
N VAL A 184 0.30 -2.70 -9.31
CA VAL A 184 0.75 -2.00 -8.10
C VAL A 184 2.08 -2.56 -7.57
N PRO A 185 2.93 -1.74 -6.92
CA PRO A 185 2.70 -0.33 -6.62
C PRO A 185 2.82 0.54 -7.88
N THR A 186 2.00 1.59 -7.96
CA THR A 186 2.15 2.65 -8.96
C THR A 186 2.23 3.99 -8.24
N PHE A 187 3.27 4.77 -8.55
CA PHE A 187 3.51 6.10 -7.98
C PHE A 187 3.07 7.15 -8.99
N VAL A 188 2.11 7.98 -8.62
CA VAL A 188 1.58 9.06 -9.46
C VAL A 188 2.03 10.41 -8.89
N PHE A 189 2.94 11.07 -9.60
CA PHE A 189 3.52 12.34 -9.21
C PHE A 189 2.70 13.50 -9.81
N ALA A 190 2.32 14.46 -8.96
CA ALA A 190 1.54 15.64 -9.33
C ALA A 190 0.25 15.32 -10.12
N GLY A 191 -0.35 14.15 -9.89
CA GLY A 191 -1.54 13.70 -10.62
C GLY A 191 -1.34 13.45 -12.12
N LYS A 192 -0.10 13.49 -12.63
CA LYS A 192 0.20 13.53 -14.06
C LYS A 192 1.16 12.43 -14.52
N TYR A 193 2.24 12.21 -13.77
CA TYR A 193 3.30 11.28 -14.17
C TYR A 193 3.20 9.99 -13.39
N ALA A 194 3.07 8.85 -14.06
CA ALA A 194 2.97 7.55 -13.41
C ALA A 194 4.26 6.73 -13.57
N VAL A 195 4.74 6.15 -12.46
CA VAL A 195 5.83 5.19 -12.42
C VAL A 195 5.30 3.89 -11.86
N SER A 196 5.29 2.83 -12.69
CA SER A 196 4.76 1.52 -12.32
C SER A 196 5.85 0.60 -11.76
N GLY A 197 5.49 -0.19 -10.76
CA GLY A 197 6.34 -1.18 -10.12
C GLY A 197 7.21 -0.61 -9.00
N ALA A 198 7.78 -1.50 -8.19
CA ALA A 198 8.67 -1.14 -7.08
C ALA A 198 10.04 -0.69 -7.61
N GLN A 199 10.11 0.48 -8.24
CA GLN A 199 11.35 1.00 -8.84
C GLN A 199 12.42 1.29 -7.77
N PRO A 200 13.71 1.18 -8.12
CA PRO A 200 14.82 1.52 -7.23
C PRO A 200 14.72 2.93 -6.62
N ALA A 201 15.20 3.07 -5.39
CA ALA A 201 15.07 4.32 -4.62
C ALA A 201 15.77 5.52 -5.31
N ASP A 202 16.90 5.30 -5.99
CA ASP A 202 17.61 6.34 -6.74
C ASP A 202 16.79 6.84 -7.94
N GLN A 203 16.05 5.95 -8.61
CA GLN A 203 15.18 6.33 -9.72
C GLN A 203 13.97 7.11 -9.23
N LEU A 204 13.33 6.67 -8.14
CA LEU A 204 12.24 7.40 -7.50
C LEU A 204 12.72 8.78 -7.03
N ALA A 205 13.90 8.89 -6.42
CA ALA A 205 14.47 10.15 -5.96
C ALA A 205 14.80 11.13 -7.11
N ARG A 206 15.20 10.61 -8.28
CA ARG A 206 15.35 11.43 -9.50
C ARG A 206 13.99 11.94 -9.99
N ALA A 207 12.97 11.09 -10.03
CA ALA A 207 11.62 11.47 -10.43
C ALA A 207 11.03 12.55 -9.49
N ILE A 208 11.20 12.38 -8.17
CA ILE A 208 10.77 13.37 -7.16
C ILE A 208 11.36 14.76 -7.45
N ARG A 209 12.68 14.84 -7.64
CA ARG A 209 13.35 16.12 -7.92
C ARG A 209 12.90 16.74 -9.22
N GLN A 210 12.84 15.93 -10.29
CA GLN A 210 12.48 16.41 -11.61
C GLN A 210 11.06 16.98 -11.61
N VAL A 211 10.08 16.22 -11.12
CA VAL A 211 8.68 16.66 -11.13
C VAL A 211 8.46 17.83 -10.16
N SER A 212 9.12 17.85 -9.01
CA SER A 212 9.04 18.99 -8.09
C SER A 212 9.56 20.27 -8.73
N ALA A 213 10.69 20.21 -9.45
CA ALA A 213 11.24 21.37 -10.16
C ALA A 213 10.28 21.86 -11.26
N GLU A 214 9.69 20.96 -12.05
CA GLU A 214 8.70 21.31 -13.08
C GLU A 214 7.46 22.00 -12.47
N VAL A 215 6.89 21.44 -11.41
CA VAL A 215 5.70 21.98 -10.73
C VAL A 215 5.96 23.35 -10.13
N ASN A 216 7.12 23.54 -9.50
CA ASN A 216 7.46 24.81 -8.85
C ASN A 216 7.90 25.89 -9.85
N ALA A 217 8.44 25.52 -11.01
CA ALA A 217 8.68 26.46 -12.10
C ALA A 217 7.36 26.99 -12.68
N GLN A 218 6.41 26.10 -12.97
CA GLN A 218 5.08 26.47 -13.49
C GLN A 218 4.26 27.33 -12.51
N ALA A 219 4.50 27.20 -11.21
CA ALA A 219 3.81 28.00 -10.19
C ALA A 219 4.44 29.38 -9.95
N ALA A 220 5.66 29.61 -10.46
CA ALA A 220 6.38 30.88 -10.34
C ALA A 220 6.15 31.82 -11.55
N GLU A 221 5.60 31.28 -12.64
CA GLU A 221 5.10 32.00 -13.82
C GLU A 221 3.67 32.52 -13.59
#